data_AF-V2QD38-F1
#
_entry.id   AF-V2QD38-F1
#
_cell.length_a   1.000
_cell.length_b   1.000
_cell.length_c   1.000
_cell.angle_alpha   90.00
_cell.angle_beta   90.00
_cell.angle_gamma   90.00
#
_symmetry.space_group_name_H-M   'P 1'
#
loop_
_entity.id
_entity.type
_entity.pdbx_description
1 polymer ?
#
loop_
_entity_poly.entity_id
_entity_poly.type
_entity_poly.pdbx_seq_one_letter_code
_entity_poly.pdbx_strand_id
1 'polypeptide(L)' 'MNKKRDDKFINKNEPHEIRYILSLYDEDDHATIRHVLETCKDYITHDEFYELLEDEYGIYKL' A
#
# COMPACT_ATOMS: atom_id res chain seq x y z
N MET A 1 22.43 8.91 -12.53
CA MET A 1 22.07 7.98 -11.44
C MET A 1 20.80 7.24 -11.85
N ASN A 2 20.89 6.07 -12.48
CA ASN A 2 19.73 5.18 -12.61
C ASN A 2 19.88 4.07 -11.59
N LYS A 3 19.64 4.42 -10.32
CA LYS A 3 19.26 3.40 -9.35
C LYS A 3 17.94 2.89 -9.87
N LYS A 4 17.94 1.68 -10.43
CA LYS A 4 16.74 0.90 -10.72
C LYS A 4 15.80 1.17 -9.55
N ARG A 5 14.69 1.88 -9.82
CA ARG A 5 13.55 1.87 -8.92
C ARG A 5 13.29 0.38 -8.77
N ASP A 6 13.61 -0.12 -7.59
CA ASP A 6 13.27 -1.47 -7.20
C ASP A 6 11.75 -1.43 -7.32
N ASP A 7 11.20 -1.92 -8.45
CA ASP A 7 9.77 -1.96 -8.72
C ASP A 7 9.19 -2.97 -7.74
N LYS A 8 9.16 -2.56 -6.46
CA LYS A 8 8.61 -3.32 -5.37
C LYS A 8 7.12 -3.17 -5.56
N PHE A 9 6.50 -4.21 -6.07
CA PHE A 9 5.05 -4.36 -6.06
C PHE A 9 4.61 -4.73 -4.66
N ILE A 10 3.37 -4.41 -4.33
CA ILE A 10 2.67 -4.96 -3.18
C ILE A 10 2.03 -6.27 -3.64
N ASN A 11 2.40 -7.36 -2.98
CA ASN A 11 1.78 -8.66 -3.13
C ASN A 11 0.75 -8.87 -2.01
N LYS A 12 -0.53 -8.68 -2.36
CA LYS A 12 -1.65 -8.86 -1.41
C LYS A 12 -1.79 -10.28 -0.85
N ASN A 13 -1.12 -11.26 -1.45
CA ASN A 13 -1.14 -12.65 -0.99
C ASN A 13 -0.03 -12.94 0.04
N GLU A 14 0.90 -12.01 0.28
CA GLU A 14 2.01 -12.16 1.22
C GLU A 14 1.66 -11.49 2.57
N PRO A 15 1.35 -12.25 3.63
CA PRO A 15 0.86 -11.68 4.89
C PRO A 15 1.85 -10.73 5.57
N HIS A 16 3.15 -10.93 5.32
CA HIS A 16 4.21 -10.10 5.88
C HIS A 16 4.28 -8.72 5.21
N GLU A 17 3.96 -8.62 3.92
CA GLU A 17 3.86 -7.34 3.21
C GLU A 17 2.64 -6.56 3.68
N ILE A 18 1.49 -7.23 3.83
CA ILE A 18 0.28 -6.58 4.37
C ILE A 18 0.53 -6.05 5.78
N ARG A 19 1.18 -6.84 6.64
CA ARG A 19 1.53 -6.38 7.99
C ARG A 19 2.49 -5.18 7.95
N TYR A 20 3.47 -5.20 7.05
CA TYR A 20 4.39 -4.08 6.88
C TYR A 20 3.64 -2.81 6.46
N ILE A 21 2.76 -2.89 5.45
CA ILE A 21 1.98 -1.74 4.99
C ILE A 21 1.12 -1.17 6.11
N LEU A 22 0.36 -2.02 6.82
CA LEU A 22 -0.48 -1.58 7.93
C LEU A 22 0.33 -0.90 9.06
N SER A 23 1.59 -1.30 9.26
CA SER A 23 2.45 -0.66 10.28
C SER A 23 2.86 0.78 9.96
N LEU A 24 2.61 1.25 8.74
CA LEU A 24 2.91 2.61 8.29
C LEU A 24 1.76 3.60 8.53
N TYR A 25 0.62 3.14 9.04
CA TYR A 25 -0.60 3.93 9.19
C TYR A 25 -1.26 3.70 10.55
N ASP A 26 -2.11 4.65 10.95
CA ASP A 26 -2.92 4.55 12.16
C ASP A 26 -3.87 3.35 12.12
N GLU A 27 -4.13 2.74 13.28
CA GLU A 27 -5.02 1.57 13.41
C GLU A 27 -6.45 1.85 12.89
N ASP A 28 -6.90 3.11 12.99
CA ASP A 28 -8.20 3.56 12.49
C ASP A 28 -8.33 3.40 10.97
N ASP A 29 -7.22 3.49 10.22
CA ASP A 29 -7.19 3.39 8.76
C ASP A 29 -7.02 1.94 8.27
N HIS A 30 -6.69 1.00 9.16
CA HIS A 30 -6.34 -0.38 8.76
C HIS A 30 -7.46 -1.09 8.01
N ALA A 31 -8.72 -0.82 8.37
CA ALA A 31 -9.87 -1.41 7.69
C ALA A 31 -9.97 -0.95 6.23
N THR A 32 -9.80 0.37 5.99
CA THR A 32 -9.80 0.96 4.66
C THR A 32 -8.60 0.46 3.85
N ILE A 33 -7.40 0.45 4.43
CA ILE A 33 -6.18 -0.02 3.76
C ILE A 33 -6.32 -1.48 3.34
N ARG A 34 -6.88 -2.35 4.18
CA ARG A 34 -7.17 -3.76 3.81
C ARG A 34 -8.15 -3.84 2.64
N HIS A 35 -9.22 -3.05 2.67
CA HIS A 35 -10.19 -3.01 1.58
C HIS A 35 -9.55 -2.58 0.26
N VAL A 36 -8.69 -1.55 0.28
CA VAL A 36 -7.96 -1.10 -0.90
C VAL A 36 -7.03 -2.20 -1.42
N LEU A 37 -6.27 -2.87 -0.55
CA LEU A 37 -5.41 -3.99 -0.92
C LEU A 37 -6.16 -5.16 -1.56
N GLU A 38 -7.35 -5.49 -1.06
CA GLU A 38 -8.19 -6.56 -1.60
C GLU A 38 -8.76 -6.21 -2.98
N THR A 39 -9.15 -4.94 -3.18
CA THR A 39 -9.75 -4.43 -4.44
C THR A 39 -8.72 -4.09 -5.51
N CYS A 40 -7.45 -3.87 -5.13
CA CYS A 40 -6.36 -3.63 -6.06
C CYS A 40 -6.04 -4.86 -6.94
N LYS A 41 -5.46 -4.59 -8.12
CA LYS A 41 -4.91 -5.61 -9.02
C LYS A 41 -3.87 -6.47 -8.28
N ASP A 42 -3.65 -7.70 -8.75
CA ASP A 42 -2.71 -8.64 -8.12
C ASP A 42 -1.28 -8.10 -7.98
N TYR A 43 -0.93 -7.09 -8.79
CA TYR A 43 0.30 -6.34 -8.70
C TYR A 43 -0.02 -4.84 -8.81
N ILE A 44 0.22 -4.09 -7.73
CA ILE A 44 0.21 -2.62 -7.69
C ILE A 44 1.57 -2.16 -7.17
N THR A 45 2.13 -1.09 -7.74
CA THR A 45 3.39 -0.56 -7.20
C THR A 45 3.15 0.13 -5.86
N HIS A 46 4.19 0.21 -5.02
CA HIS A 46 4.09 0.98 -3.78
C HIS A 46 3.66 2.43 -4.03
N ASP A 47 4.25 3.10 -5.02
CA ASP A 47 3.94 4.50 -5.34
C ASP A 47 2.47 4.67 -5.73
N GLU A 48 1.96 3.85 -6.66
CA GLU A 48 0.54 3.88 -7.06
C GLU A 48 -0.41 3.62 -5.88
N PHE A 49 -0.05 2.69 -4.99
CA PHE A 49 -0.87 2.38 -3.83
C PHE A 49 -0.91 3.53 -2.81
N TYR A 50 0.22 4.21 -2.61
CA TYR A 50 0.30 5.34 -1.70
C TYR A 50 -0.41 6.58 -2.27
N GLU A 51 -0.22 6.87 -3.56
CA GLU A 51 -0.95 7.93 -4.26
C GLU A 51 -2.47 7.68 -4.19
N LEU A 52 -2.92 6.43 -4.38
CA LEU A 52 -4.33 6.06 -4.25
C LEU A 52 -4.90 6.35 -2.85
N LEU A 53 -4.16 6.00 -1.79
CA LEU A 53 -4.60 6.25 -0.41
C LEU A 53 -4.69 7.75 -0.11
N GLU A 54 -3.75 8.54 -0.60
CA GLU A 54 -3.72 9.99 -0.40
C GLU A 54 -4.84 10.69 -1.19
N ASP A 55 -4.98 10.38 -2.48
CA ASP A 55 -5.89 11.08 -3.40
C ASP A 55 -7.36 10.70 -3.21
N GLU A 56 -7.66 9.41 -2.99
CA GLU A 56 -9.05 8.94 -2.91
C GLU A 56 -9.56 8.84 -1.48
N TYR A 57 -8.69 8.56 -0.51
CA TYR A 57 -9.09 8.27 0.87
C TYR A 57 -8.61 9.32 1.88
N GLY A 58 -7.70 10.23 1.48
CA GLY A 58 -7.12 11.22 2.38
C GLY A 58 -6.32 10.59 3.53
N ILE A 59 -5.79 9.38 3.31
CA ILE A 59 -5.03 8.62 4.30
C ILE A 59 -3.54 8.85 4.04
N TYR A 60 -2.82 9.29 5.07
CA TYR A 60 -1.39 9.60 5.01
C TYR A 60 -0.61 8.67 5.92
N LYS A 61 0.61 8.33 5.53
CA LYS A 61 1.52 7.56 6.39
C LYS A 61 1.94 8.36 7.62
N LEU A 62 2.20 7.63 8.70
CA LEU A 62 2.81 8.10 9.94
C LEU A 62 4.26 8.58 9.76
#